data_AF-A0AAU4D996-F1
#
_entry.id   AF-A0AAU4D996-F1
#
_cell.length_a   1.000
_cell.length_b   1.000
_cell.length_c   1.000
_cell.angle_alpha   90.00
_cell.angle_beta   90.00
_cell.angle_gamma   90.00
#
_symmetry.space_group_name_H-M   'P 1'
#
loop_
_entity.id
_entity.type
_entity.pdbx_description
1 polymer ?
#
loop_
_entity_poly.entity_id
_entity_poly.type
_entity_poly.pdbx_seq_one_letter_code
_entity_poly.pdbx_strand_id
1 'polypeptide(L)'
;MRIRSLGVIDDAVVELSPGFTAVTGETGAGKTMVVTSLGLLLGGRADPALVRIGAKNAVVEGRIAVPEGASAIVRAEEAGAELDDGALLISRTVSAEGRSRAHLGGRSVPVGVLAELADELVAVHGQTDQQGLLKLSRQRAALDRYAGDAVAVPLTKYGEAYRRLRAVATELDEIVTRARERAQEADILRYGLDEIAGVEPRADEDVELAEEAERLGHAEALASAATAAHAALAGNPEDPEGVDATTLVAGAHRALEAVRSHDPALAALAERIGEIGILLGDVAGELAGYADDLDADPLRLAAVEERRAALTALTRKYGVDIASVLSWAEQGAQRLTELDGDDERIDELTAERDALRAELGGLAQALTDARAEAAERFAAAVTAELASLAMPHARVSFEIRRTDDPEGVEVDGRTVAYGPSGVDEVELLLAPHPGAPPRPIAKGASGGELSRVMLAVEVVFAGTDPVPTYLFDEVDAGVGGKAAVEIGRRLARLARSAQVVVVTHLPQVAAFADRQLLVEKTNDGSVTRSGVKILEGEDRVRELSRMLAGQEDSETARAHAEELLAAARADA
;
A
#
# COMPACT_ATOMS: atom_id res chain seq x y z
N MET A 1 -16.19 -34.76 -18.76
CA MET A 1 -16.19 -34.37 -17.33
C MET A 1 -17.03 -35.39 -16.55
N ARG A 2 -16.69 -35.71 -15.30
CA ARG A 2 -17.50 -36.52 -14.39
C ARG A 2 -17.71 -35.78 -13.08
N ILE A 3 -18.93 -35.84 -12.53
CA ILE A 3 -19.35 -35.15 -11.31
C ILE A 3 -19.87 -36.20 -10.34
N ARG A 4 -19.36 -36.24 -9.12
CA ARG A 4 -19.80 -37.17 -8.06
C ARG A 4 -20.13 -36.42 -6.78
N SER A 5 -21.31 -36.70 -6.23
CA SER A 5 -21.79 -36.21 -4.93
C SER A 5 -21.75 -34.69 -4.75
N LEU A 6 -22.04 -33.94 -5.82
CA LEU A 6 -22.09 -32.46 -5.81
C LEU A 6 -23.55 -31.97 -5.89
N GLY A 7 -24.02 -31.35 -4.82
CA GLY A 7 -25.37 -30.81 -4.68
C GLY A 7 -26.42 -31.90 -4.93
N VAL A 8 -27.23 -31.69 -5.96
CA VAL A 8 -28.29 -32.63 -6.38
C VAL A 8 -27.79 -33.79 -7.26
N ILE A 9 -26.54 -33.72 -7.75
CA ILE A 9 -25.94 -34.73 -8.62
C ILE A 9 -25.30 -35.83 -7.76
N ASP A 10 -25.64 -37.09 -8.04
CA ASP A 10 -25.09 -38.27 -7.36
C ASP A 10 -23.83 -38.78 -8.10
N ASP A 11 -24.00 -39.15 -9.37
CA ASP A 11 -22.93 -39.44 -10.31
C ASP A 11 -23.42 -39.07 -11.72
N ALA A 12 -22.67 -38.26 -12.45
CA ALA A 12 -22.99 -37.87 -13.82
C ALA A 12 -21.73 -37.78 -14.67
N VAL A 13 -21.79 -38.33 -15.89
CA VAL A 13 -20.77 -38.14 -16.92
C VAL A 13 -21.31 -37.14 -17.93
N VAL A 14 -20.58 -36.06 -18.12
CA VAL A 14 -20.91 -34.94 -19.01
C VAL A 14 -19.92 -34.95 -20.17
N GLU A 15 -20.39 -35.34 -21.35
CA GLU A 15 -19.60 -35.35 -22.57
C GLU A 15 -19.95 -34.12 -23.43
N LEU A 16 -19.01 -33.19 -23.55
CA LEU A 16 -19.20 -31.92 -24.27
C LEU A 16 -18.83 -32.10 -25.75
N SER A 17 -19.56 -31.44 -26.65
CA SER A 17 -19.20 -31.32 -28.06
C SER A 17 -17.95 -30.46 -28.23
N PRO A 18 -17.06 -30.72 -29.21
CA PRO A 18 -15.98 -29.79 -29.57
C PRO A 18 -16.51 -28.47 -30.16
N GLY A 19 -17.76 -28.44 -30.64
CA GLY A 19 -18.45 -27.23 -31.09
C GLY A 19 -19.40 -26.70 -30.00
N PHE A 20 -20.67 -26.55 -30.33
CA PHE A 20 -21.68 -25.97 -29.47
C PHE A 20 -22.43 -27.04 -28.65
N THR A 21 -22.31 -26.97 -27.31
CA THR A 21 -23.12 -27.73 -26.35
C THR A 21 -24.13 -26.84 -25.63
N ALA A 22 -25.42 -27.18 -25.68
CA ALA A 22 -26.46 -26.55 -24.87
C ALA A 22 -26.85 -27.44 -23.68
N VAL A 23 -26.87 -26.89 -22.47
CA VAL A 23 -27.34 -27.55 -21.24
C VAL A 23 -28.74 -27.03 -20.90
N THR A 24 -29.75 -27.88 -21.05
CA THR A 24 -31.17 -27.59 -20.81
C THR A 24 -31.72 -28.42 -19.66
N GLY A 25 -32.99 -28.17 -19.29
CA GLY A 25 -33.67 -28.90 -18.23
C GLY A 25 -34.51 -28.00 -17.32
N GLU A 26 -35.40 -28.64 -16.58
CA GLU A 26 -36.47 -28.01 -15.79
C GLU A 26 -35.96 -27.32 -14.52
N THR A 27 -34.79 -27.72 -14.00
CA THR A 27 -34.41 -27.37 -12.63
C THR A 27 -33.18 -26.47 -12.62
N GLY A 28 -33.29 -25.32 -11.96
CA GLY A 28 -32.17 -24.40 -11.77
C GLY A 28 -31.00 -25.09 -11.06
N ALA A 29 -31.30 -25.83 -9.98
CA ALA A 29 -30.27 -26.50 -9.17
C ALA A 29 -29.36 -27.46 -9.97
N GLY A 30 -29.91 -28.25 -10.89
CA GLY A 30 -29.11 -29.20 -11.66
C GLY A 30 -28.18 -28.52 -12.67
N LYS A 31 -28.68 -27.52 -13.40
CA LYS A 31 -27.88 -26.74 -14.37
C LYS A 31 -26.78 -25.96 -13.67
N THR A 32 -27.11 -25.30 -12.55
CA THR A 32 -26.12 -24.60 -11.71
C THR A 32 -25.02 -25.56 -11.23
N MET A 33 -25.33 -26.82 -10.91
CA MET A 33 -24.29 -27.79 -10.51
C MET A 33 -23.34 -28.16 -11.65
N VAL A 34 -23.81 -28.19 -12.91
CA VAL A 34 -22.92 -28.41 -14.08
C VAL A 34 -21.95 -27.23 -14.24
N VAL A 35 -22.45 -25.98 -14.20
CA VAL A 35 -21.61 -24.77 -14.26
C VAL A 35 -20.65 -24.70 -13.09
N THR A 36 -21.14 -24.97 -11.88
CA THR A 36 -20.33 -25.03 -10.66
C THR A 36 -19.21 -26.06 -10.80
N SER A 37 -19.50 -27.22 -11.39
CA SER A 37 -18.51 -28.28 -11.61
C SER A 37 -17.40 -27.82 -12.55
N LEU A 38 -17.76 -27.14 -13.64
CA LEU A 38 -16.78 -26.51 -14.54
C LEU A 38 -15.96 -25.46 -13.78
N GLY A 39 -16.60 -24.56 -13.04
CA GLY A 39 -15.91 -23.56 -12.21
C GLY A 39 -14.93 -24.19 -11.20
N LEU A 40 -15.28 -25.32 -10.58
CA LEU A 40 -14.41 -26.05 -9.66
C LEU A 40 -13.16 -26.65 -10.35
N LEU A 41 -13.30 -27.13 -11.59
CA LEU A 41 -12.17 -27.58 -12.40
C LEU A 41 -11.26 -26.42 -12.82
N LEU A 42 -11.83 -25.23 -12.98
CA LEU A 42 -11.15 -24.00 -13.37
C LEU A 42 -10.56 -23.21 -12.18
N GLY A 43 -10.39 -23.87 -11.03
CA GLY A 43 -9.79 -23.24 -9.85
C GLY A 43 -10.73 -22.33 -9.05
N GLY A 44 -12.03 -22.32 -9.35
CA GLY A 44 -13.05 -21.59 -8.62
C GLY A 44 -13.16 -21.99 -7.14
N ARG A 45 -13.80 -21.11 -6.36
CA ARG A 45 -13.95 -21.30 -4.91
C ARG A 45 -14.77 -22.56 -4.60
N ALA A 46 -14.22 -23.40 -3.73
CA ALA A 46 -14.94 -24.56 -3.21
C ALA A 46 -15.86 -24.16 -2.06
N ASP A 47 -17.12 -24.60 -2.12
CA ASP A 47 -18.10 -24.46 -1.04
C ASP A 47 -18.47 -25.85 -0.48
N PRO A 48 -18.16 -26.16 0.78
CA PRO A 48 -18.51 -27.42 1.42
C PRO A 48 -20.02 -27.67 1.49
N ALA A 49 -20.85 -26.62 1.48
CA ALA A 49 -22.31 -26.75 1.48
C ALA A 49 -22.84 -27.40 0.19
N LEU A 50 -22.02 -27.40 -0.87
CA LEU A 50 -22.34 -28.07 -2.12
C LEU A 50 -21.97 -29.56 -2.12
N VAL A 51 -21.38 -30.09 -1.04
CA VAL A 51 -21.22 -31.54 -0.89
C VAL A 51 -22.58 -32.15 -0.58
N ARG A 52 -22.97 -33.18 -1.34
CA ARG A 52 -24.26 -33.86 -1.17
C ARG A 52 -24.44 -34.34 0.27
N ILE A 53 -25.62 -34.12 0.84
CA ILE A 53 -25.95 -34.55 2.21
C ILE A 53 -25.73 -36.07 2.34
N GLY A 54 -24.97 -36.48 3.35
CA GLY A 54 -24.59 -37.88 3.60
C GLY A 54 -23.33 -38.34 2.88
N ALA A 55 -22.77 -37.55 1.95
CA ALA A 55 -21.49 -37.83 1.33
C ALA A 55 -20.33 -37.20 2.13
N LYS A 56 -19.18 -37.86 2.15
CA LYS A 56 -17.96 -37.32 2.79
C LYS A 56 -17.30 -36.24 1.94
N ASN A 57 -17.30 -36.43 0.62
CA ASN A 57 -16.65 -35.53 -0.34
C ASN A 57 -17.45 -35.49 -1.65
N ALA A 58 -17.39 -34.36 -2.34
CA ALA A 58 -17.73 -34.22 -3.76
C ALA A 58 -16.45 -34.30 -4.61
N VAL A 59 -16.55 -34.89 -5.79
CA VAL A 59 -15.42 -35.02 -6.74
C VAL A 59 -15.87 -34.57 -8.12
N VAL A 60 -15.10 -33.69 -8.74
CA VAL A 60 -15.26 -33.30 -10.14
C VAL A 60 -13.98 -33.65 -10.89
N GLU A 61 -14.10 -34.35 -12.01
CA GLU A 61 -13.00 -34.78 -12.86
C GLU A 61 -13.21 -34.28 -14.30
N GLY A 62 -12.18 -33.69 -14.89
CA GLY A 62 -12.16 -33.15 -16.24
C GLY A 62 -11.00 -33.72 -17.05
N ARG A 63 -11.22 -33.87 -18.35
CA ARG A 63 -10.17 -34.12 -19.34
C ARG A 63 -10.24 -32.99 -20.34
N ILE A 64 -9.15 -32.25 -20.48
CA ILE A 64 -9.06 -31.09 -21.38
C ILE A 64 -7.99 -31.41 -22.43
N ALA A 65 -8.38 -31.37 -23.70
CA ALA A 65 -7.41 -31.38 -24.79
C ALA A 65 -6.77 -29.99 -24.87
N VAL A 66 -5.44 -29.93 -24.90
CA VAL A 66 -4.71 -28.66 -24.93
C VAL A 66 -3.93 -28.58 -26.25
N PRO A 67 -3.98 -27.46 -26.98
CA PRO A 67 -3.20 -27.29 -28.20
C PRO A 67 -1.70 -27.49 -27.95
N GLU A 68 -1.00 -28.14 -28.88
CA GLU A 68 0.46 -28.31 -28.80
C GLU A 68 1.15 -26.93 -28.72
N GLY A 69 2.09 -26.78 -27.79
CA GLY A 69 2.84 -25.53 -27.60
C GLY A 69 2.11 -24.43 -26.82
N ALA A 70 0.90 -24.68 -26.29
CA ALA A 70 0.22 -23.74 -25.40
C ALA A 70 1.03 -23.53 -24.10
N SER A 71 1.08 -22.29 -23.61
CA SER A 71 1.72 -21.94 -22.32
C SER A 71 1.13 -22.73 -21.14
N ALA A 72 -0.16 -23.07 -21.20
CA ALA A 72 -0.82 -23.95 -20.25
C ALA A 72 -0.11 -25.33 -20.10
N ILE A 73 0.48 -25.87 -21.17
CA ILE A 73 1.27 -27.11 -21.09
C ILE A 73 2.55 -26.87 -20.28
N VAL A 74 3.29 -25.82 -20.63
CA VAL A 74 4.53 -25.44 -19.92
C VAL A 74 4.26 -25.25 -18.43
N ARG A 75 3.20 -24.51 -18.11
CA ARG A 75 2.81 -24.25 -16.72
C ARG A 75 2.38 -25.51 -15.97
N ALA A 76 1.67 -26.43 -16.65
CA ALA A 76 1.30 -27.72 -16.09
C ALA A 76 2.53 -28.59 -15.80
N GLU A 77 3.50 -28.64 -16.72
CA GLU A 77 4.76 -29.37 -16.56
C GLU A 77 5.64 -28.79 -15.43
N GLU A 78 5.71 -27.46 -15.31
CA GLU A 78 6.38 -26.79 -14.17
C GLU A 78 5.74 -27.15 -12.82
N ALA A 79 4.43 -27.37 -12.80
CA ALA A 79 3.71 -27.86 -11.62
C ALA A 79 3.86 -29.39 -11.41
N GLY A 80 4.61 -30.08 -12.28
CA GLY A 80 4.90 -31.50 -12.24
C GLY A 80 3.81 -32.40 -12.82
N ALA A 81 2.83 -31.84 -13.53
CA ALA A 81 1.76 -32.61 -14.15
C ALA A 81 2.24 -33.32 -15.42
N GLU A 82 1.74 -34.53 -15.63
CA GLU A 82 1.95 -35.31 -16.85
C GLU A 82 0.69 -35.29 -17.73
N LEU A 83 0.88 -35.15 -19.04
CA LEU A 83 -0.20 -35.24 -20.01
C LEU A 83 -0.52 -36.71 -20.31
N ASP A 84 -1.82 -37.01 -20.47
CA ASP A 84 -2.33 -38.34 -20.85
C ASP A 84 -2.89 -38.28 -22.27
N ASP A 85 -2.22 -38.90 -23.23
CA ASP A 85 -2.52 -38.83 -24.68
C ASP A 85 -2.81 -37.39 -25.17
N GLY A 86 -1.95 -36.44 -24.81
CA GLY A 86 -2.10 -35.03 -25.20
C GLY A 86 -3.22 -34.26 -24.47
N ALA A 87 -3.81 -34.84 -23.42
CA ALA A 87 -4.84 -34.20 -22.60
C ALA A 87 -4.40 -34.01 -21.14
N LEU A 88 -4.80 -32.90 -20.54
CA LEU A 88 -4.64 -32.65 -19.11
C LEU A 88 -5.83 -33.24 -18.34
N LEU A 89 -5.52 -34.08 -17.36
CA LEU A 89 -6.48 -34.60 -16.39
C LEU A 89 -6.54 -33.67 -15.18
N ILE A 90 -7.70 -33.10 -14.92
CA ILE A 90 -7.93 -32.19 -13.79
C ILE A 90 -8.93 -32.84 -12.85
N SER A 91 -8.65 -32.80 -11.55
CA SER A 91 -9.60 -33.27 -10.54
C SER A 91 -9.68 -32.31 -9.35
N ARG A 92 -10.91 -32.01 -8.93
CA ARG A 92 -11.20 -31.24 -7.73
C ARG A 92 -11.97 -32.11 -6.75
N THR A 93 -11.45 -32.28 -5.54
CA THR A 93 -12.16 -32.90 -4.43
C THR A 93 -12.51 -31.85 -3.38
N VAL A 94 -13.76 -31.80 -2.96
CA VAL A 94 -14.26 -30.91 -1.90
C VAL A 94 -14.82 -31.76 -0.77
N SER A 95 -14.30 -31.61 0.44
CA SER A 95 -14.78 -32.30 1.62
C SER A 95 -15.89 -31.53 2.30
N ALA A 96 -16.88 -32.25 2.86
CA ALA A 96 -17.90 -31.66 3.71
C ALA A 96 -17.31 -30.97 4.95
N GLU A 97 -16.08 -31.32 5.36
CA GLU A 97 -15.35 -30.72 6.48
C GLU A 97 -14.64 -29.40 6.14
N GLY A 98 -14.72 -28.91 4.89
CA GLY A 98 -14.11 -27.63 4.50
C GLY A 98 -12.81 -27.72 3.69
N ARG A 99 -12.16 -28.88 3.68
CA ARG A 99 -10.90 -29.07 2.93
C ARG A 99 -11.18 -29.29 1.44
N SER A 100 -10.43 -28.62 0.58
CA SER A 100 -10.46 -28.86 -0.87
C SER A 100 -9.07 -29.21 -1.39
N ARG A 101 -9.00 -30.16 -2.32
CA ARG A 101 -7.76 -30.63 -2.95
C ARG A 101 -7.90 -30.56 -4.47
N ALA A 102 -6.86 -30.06 -5.12
CA ALA A 102 -6.74 -30.00 -6.56
C ALA A 102 -5.68 -30.98 -7.03
N HIS A 103 -5.96 -31.65 -8.16
CA HIS A 103 -5.01 -32.49 -8.86
C HIS A 103 -4.97 -32.12 -10.33
N LEU A 104 -3.77 -32.18 -10.91
CA LEU A 104 -3.47 -31.91 -12.31
C LEU A 104 -2.49 -32.98 -12.80
N GLY A 105 -2.80 -33.68 -13.89
CA GLY A 105 -1.95 -34.74 -14.44
C GLY A 105 -1.58 -35.81 -13.41
N GLY A 106 -2.50 -36.15 -12.48
CA GLY A 106 -2.27 -37.12 -11.41
C GLY A 106 -1.47 -36.60 -10.19
N ARG A 107 -0.93 -35.37 -10.22
CA ARG A 107 -0.23 -34.75 -9.08
C ARG A 107 -1.13 -33.80 -8.30
N SER A 108 -0.89 -33.66 -7.00
CA SER A 108 -1.57 -32.64 -6.20
C SER A 108 -0.92 -31.28 -6.41
N VAL A 109 -1.73 -30.25 -6.68
CA VAL A 109 -1.26 -28.89 -6.96
C VAL A 109 -2.02 -27.86 -6.13
N PRO A 110 -1.46 -26.66 -5.90
CA PRO A 110 -2.23 -25.54 -5.37
C PRO A 110 -3.40 -25.17 -6.29
N VAL A 111 -4.51 -24.69 -5.72
CA VAL A 111 -5.68 -24.24 -6.52
C VAL A 111 -5.32 -23.13 -7.51
N GLY A 112 -4.38 -22.25 -7.15
CA GLY A 112 -3.94 -21.15 -8.02
C GLY A 112 -3.44 -21.63 -9.37
N VAL A 113 -2.79 -22.80 -9.43
CA VAL A 113 -2.34 -23.39 -10.70
C VAL A 113 -3.50 -23.72 -11.62
N LEU A 114 -4.62 -24.24 -11.07
CA LEU A 114 -5.81 -24.49 -11.90
C LEU A 114 -6.45 -23.19 -12.41
N ALA A 115 -6.39 -22.10 -11.62
CA ALA A 115 -6.90 -20.80 -12.04
C ALA A 115 -6.03 -20.19 -13.16
N GLU A 116 -4.71 -20.26 -13.02
CA GLU A 116 -3.75 -19.81 -14.05
C GLU A 116 -3.97 -20.55 -15.38
N LEU A 117 -4.16 -21.88 -15.34
CA LEU A 117 -4.46 -22.66 -16.55
C LEU A 117 -5.86 -22.36 -17.12
N ALA A 118 -6.83 -22.08 -16.25
CA ALA A 118 -8.18 -21.73 -16.69
C ALA A 118 -8.20 -20.41 -17.48
N ASP A 119 -7.44 -19.40 -17.05
CA ASP A 119 -7.39 -18.10 -17.72
C ASP A 119 -6.94 -18.21 -19.19
N GLU A 120 -6.14 -19.22 -19.55
CA GLU A 120 -5.70 -19.47 -20.92
C GLU A 120 -6.61 -20.40 -21.72
N LEU A 121 -7.29 -21.34 -21.05
CA LEU A 121 -8.01 -22.43 -21.70
C LEU A 121 -9.52 -22.19 -21.77
N VAL A 122 -10.10 -21.49 -20.81
CA VAL A 122 -11.55 -21.34 -20.70
C VAL A 122 -11.95 -19.93 -20.31
N ALA A 123 -12.70 -19.26 -21.18
CA ALA A 123 -13.37 -18.01 -20.85
C ALA A 123 -14.77 -18.31 -20.29
N VAL A 124 -15.03 -17.87 -19.05
CA VAL A 124 -16.30 -18.11 -18.36
C VAL A 124 -17.10 -16.81 -18.29
N HIS A 125 -18.20 -16.77 -19.04
CA HIS A 125 -19.10 -15.62 -19.13
C HIS A 125 -20.40 -15.93 -18.40
N GLY A 126 -20.60 -15.31 -17.24
CA GLY A 126 -21.81 -15.51 -16.43
C GLY A 126 -22.06 -14.33 -15.49
N GLN A 127 -22.99 -14.50 -14.55
CA GLN A 127 -23.46 -13.41 -13.67
C GLN A 127 -22.34 -12.72 -12.87
N THR A 128 -21.28 -13.45 -12.49
CA THR A 128 -20.10 -12.91 -11.79
C THR A 128 -19.21 -12.05 -12.69
N ASP A 129 -19.08 -12.39 -13.98
CA ASP A 129 -18.24 -11.64 -14.92
C ASP A 129 -18.96 -10.43 -15.52
N GLN A 130 -20.29 -10.52 -15.67
CA GLN A 130 -21.16 -9.36 -15.93
C GLN A 130 -21.01 -8.28 -14.85
N GLN A 131 -20.86 -8.66 -13.57
CA GLN A 131 -20.55 -7.72 -12.49
C GLN A 131 -19.10 -7.22 -12.53
N GLY A 132 -18.18 -8.03 -13.07
CA GLY A 132 -16.78 -7.68 -13.27
C GLY A 132 -16.60 -6.52 -14.24
N LEU A 133 -17.29 -6.55 -15.38
CA LEU A 133 -17.31 -5.47 -16.37
C LEU A 133 -17.95 -4.17 -15.85
N LEU A 134 -18.55 -4.15 -14.66
CA LEU A 134 -18.98 -2.90 -14.00
C LEU A 134 -17.82 -2.16 -13.32
N LYS A 135 -16.65 -2.81 -13.14
CA LYS A 135 -15.46 -2.22 -12.52
C LYS A 135 -14.56 -1.59 -13.58
N LEU A 136 -14.18 -0.34 -13.38
CA LEU A 136 -13.32 0.44 -14.28
C LEU A 136 -11.98 -0.25 -14.57
N SER A 137 -11.35 -0.85 -13.55
CA SER A 137 -10.09 -1.58 -13.73
C SER A 137 -10.22 -2.78 -14.67
N ARG A 138 -11.36 -3.48 -14.64
CA ARG A 138 -11.63 -4.58 -15.56
C ARG A 138 -12.01 -4.10 -16.96
N GLN A 139 -12.74 -3.00 -17.07
CA GLN A 139 -13.04 -2.39 -18.38
C GLN A 139 -11.75 -1.95 -19.10
N ARG A 140 -10.81 -1.32 -18.38
CA ARG A 140 -9.47 -1.01 -18.90
C ARG A 140 -8.73 -2.27 -19.32
N ALA A 141 -8.65 -3.29 -18.46
CA ALA A 141 -7.95 -4.53 -18.79
C ALA A 141 -8.57 -5.25 -20.00
N ALA A 142 -9.90 -5.18 -20.14
CA ALA A 142 -10.60 -5.71 -21.30
C ALA A 142 -10.21 -4.92 -22.57
N LEU A 143 -10.20 -3.60 -22.52
CA LEU A 143 -9.77 -2.76 -23.64
C LEU A 143 -8.29 -2.99 -24.02
N ASP A 144 -7.41 -3.06 -23.02
CA ASP A 144 -5.97 -3.32 -23.19
C ASP A 144 -5.74 -4.67 -23.89
N ARG A 145 -6.52 -5.69 -23.51
CA ARG A 145 -6.49 -7.01 -24.15
C ARG A 145 -6.95 -6.97 -25.60
N TYR A 146 -8.04 -6.26 -25.89
CA TYR A 146 -8.52 -6.06 -27.26
C TYR A 146 -7.50 -5.30 -28.14
N ALA A 147 -6.76 -4.37 -27.55
CA ALA A 147 -5.73 -3.62 -28.25
C ALA A 147 -4.50 -4.47 -28.61
N GLY A 148 -4.27 -5.58 -27.88
CA GLY A 148 -3.15 -6.49 -28.10
C GLY A 148 -1.80 -5.81 -27.93
N ASP A 149 -0.84 -6.12 -28.80
CA ASP A 149 0.54 -5.62 -28.75
C ASP A 149 0.66 -4.10 -28.74
N ALA A 150 -0.32 -3.39 -29.34
CA ALA A 150 -0.35 -1.93 -29.35
C ALA A 150 -0.39 -1.32 -27.94
N VAL A 151 -1.01 -2.03 -26.98
CA VAL A 151 -1.00 -1.64 -25.56
C VAL A 151 -0.03 -2.50 -24.74
N ALA A 152 0.07 -3.81 -25.02
CA ALA A 152 0.89 -4.70 -24.19
C ALA A 152 2.38 -4.31 -24.19
N VAL A 153 2.96 -3.98 -25.34
CA VAL A 153 4.37 -3.58 -25.45
C VAL A 153 4.69 -2.29 -24.68
N PRO A 154 3.98 -1.16 -24.88
CA PRO A 154 4.23 0.03 -24.08
C PRO A 154 3.87 -0.17 -22.60
N LEU A 155 2.89 -1.03 -22.27
CA LEU A 155 2.50 -1.30 -20.88
C LEU A 155 3.60 -2.04 -20.11
N THR A 156 4.29 -2.99 -20.75
CA THR A 156 5.45 -3.67 -20.15
C THR A 156 6.57 -2.69 -19.83
N LYS A 157 6.95 -1.85 -20.82
CA LYS A 157 7.98 -0.82 -20.63
C LYS A 157 7.59 0.18 -19.55
N TYR A 158 6.33 0.62 -19.56
CA TYR A 158 5.77 1.50 -18.53
C TYR A 158 5.88 0.86 -17.14
N GLY A 159 5.57 -0.43 -17.01
CA GLY A 159 5.67 -1.17 -15.75
C GLY A 159 7.10 -1.32 -15.23
N GLU A 160 8.08 -1.46 -16.12
CA GLU A 160 9.51 -1.45 -15.77
C GLU A 160 9.96 -0.08 -15.27
N ALA A 161 9.67 0.99 -16.03
CA ALA A 161 9.99 2.36 -15.65
C ALA A 161 9.30 2.77 -14.33
N TYR A 162 8.03 2.41 -14.15
CA TYR A 162 7.27 2.65 -12.92
C TYR A 162 7.91 1.98 -11.70
N ARG A 163 8.33 0.72 -11.82
CA ARG A 163 9.00 0.00 -10.72
C ARG A 163 10.34 0.63 -10.38
N ARG A 164 11.13 1.03 -11.39
CA ARG A 164 12.41 1.72 -11.16
C ARG A 164 12.20 3.08 -10.50
N LEU A 165 11.24 3.87 -10.99
CA LEU A 165 10.90 5.17 -10.40
C LEU A 165 10.49 5.03 -8.93
N ARG A 166 9.67 4.03 -8.59
CA ARG A 166 9.29 3.75 -7.19
C ARG A 166 10.49 3.40 -6.33
N ALA A 167 11.41 2.57 -6.84
CA ALA A 167 12.62 2.19 -6.11
C ALA A 167 13.54 3.41 -5.86
N VAL A 168 13.80 4.21 -6.89
CA VAL A 168 14.62 5.44 -6.80
C VAL A 168 13.97 6.46 -5.86
N ALA A 169 12.65 6.65 -5.94
CA ALA A 169 11.94 7.57 -5.06
C ALA A 169 12.01 7.14 -3.58
N THR A 170 11.91 5.84 -3.30
CA THR A 170 12.09 5.30 -1.94
C THR A 170 13.53 5.47 -1.46
N GLU A 171 14.53 5.15 -2.29
CA GLU A 171 15.95 5.33 -1.94
C GLU A 171 16.28 6.81 -1.66
N LEU A 172 15.77 7.71 -2.51
CA LEU A 172 15.94 9.15 -2.35
C LEU A 172 15.27 9.66 -1.06
N ASP A 173 14.04 9.24 -0.76
CA ASP A 173 13.34 9.63 0.47
C ASP A 173 14.09 9.16 1.72
N GLU A 174 14.63 7.95 1.70
CA GLU A 174 15.44 7.42 2.80
C GLU A 174 16.75 8.22 2.99
N ILE A 175 17.46 8.54 1.91
CA ILE A 175 18.71 9.30 1.98
C ILE A 175 18.46 10.74 2.39
N VAL A 176 17.42 11.40 1.85
CA VAL A 176 17.05 12.78 2.18
C VAL A 176 16.59 12.91 3.63
N THR A 177 15.78 11.97 4.12
CA THR A 177 15.33 11.97 5.51
C THR A 177 16.53 11.82 6.45
N ARG A 178 17.43 10.87 6.16
CA ARG A 178 18.68 10.71 6.93
C ARG A 178 19.62 11.91 6.78
N ALA A 179 19.68 12.56 5.61
CA ALA A 179 20.49 13.75 5.39
C ALA A 179 19.99 14.93 6.23
N ARG A 180 18.67 15.10 6.38
CA ARG A 180 18.10 16.14 7.24
C ARG A 180 18.45 15.93 8.72
N GLU A 181 18.35 14.70 9.21
CA GLU A 181 18.75 14.35 10.59
C GLU A 181 20.25 14.58 10.80
N ARG A 182 21.08 14.19 9.84
CA ARG A 182 22.54 14.40 9.87
C ARG A 182 22.94 15.86 9.79
N ALA A 183 22.27 16.68 8.98
CA ALA A 183 22.52 18.11 8.91
C ALA A 183 22.20 18.78 10.25
N GLN A 184 21.11 18.37 10.89
CA GLN A 184 20.75 18.86 12.23
C GLN A 184 21.76 18.41 13.30
N GLU A 185 22.23 17.15 13.25
CA GLU A 185 23.30 16.66 14.10
C GLU A 185 24.60 17.47 13.89
N ALA A 186 24.97 17.72 12.64
CA ALA A 186 26.15 18.48 12.26
C ALA A 186 26.09 19.93 12.79
N ASP A 187 24.93 20.60 12.71
CA ASP A 187 24.77 21.97 13.22
C ASP A 187 24.91 22.04 14.76
N ILE A 188 24.37 21.06 15.48
CA ILE A 188 24.53 20.96 16.94
C ILE A 188 26.00 20.74 17.30
N LEU A 189 26.68 19.83 16.59
CA LEU A 189 28.10 19.54 16.80
C LEU A 189 28.96 20.78 16.50
N ARG A 190 28.77 21.45 15.36
CA ARG A 190 29.49 22.70 15.01
C ARG A 190 29.31 23.76 16.09
N TYR A 191 28.06 24.02 16.49
CA TYR A 191 27.78 25.01 17.52
C TYR A 191 28.44 24.67 18.87
N GLY A 192 28.40 23.40 19.30
CA GLY A 192 29.06 22.97 20.52
C GLY A 192 30.59 23.03 20.46
N LEU A 193 31.17 22.65 19.32
CA LEU A 193 32.61 22.75 19.09
C LEU A 193 33.08 24.22 19.09
N ASP A 194 32.31 25.13 18.48
CA ASP A 194 32.59 26.56 18.49
C ASP A 194 32.50 27.15 19.91
N GLU A 195 31.51 26.75 20.72
CA GLU A 195 31.42 27.17 22.13
C GLU A 195 32.63 26.71 22.95
N ILE A 196 33.05 25.45 22.80
CA ILE A 196 34.21 24.89 23.50
C ILE A 196 35.50 25.57 23.03
N ALA A 197 35.67 25.77 21.73
CA ALA A 197 36.82 26.44 21.13
C ALA A 197 36.93 27.90 21.59
N GLY A 198 35.82 28.60 21.81
CA GLY A 198 35.83 29.98 22.31
C GLY A 198 36.33 30.13 23.76
N VAL A 199 36.20 29.08 24.58
CA VAL A 199 36.67 29.07 25.97
C VAL A 199 38.08 28.47 26.11
N GLU A 200 38.49 27.60 25.20
CA GLU A 200 39.78 26.92 25.22
C GLU A 200 40.10 26.25 26.57
N PRO A 201 39.23 25.33 27.07
CA PRO A 201 39.48 24.66 28.35
C PRO A 201 40.71 23.76 28.26
N ARG A 202 41.49 23.70 29.34
CA ARG A 202 42.63 22.78 29.46
C ARG A 202 42.34 21.67 30.45
N ALA A 203 42.95 20.50 30.23
CA ALA A 203 42.88 19.40 31.19
C ALA A 203 43.35 19.87 32.57
N ASP A 204 42.62 19.45 33.60
CA ASP A 204 42.86 19.75 35.02
C ASP A 204 42.81 21.24 35.43
N GLU A 205 42.47 22.15 34.50
CA GLU A 205 42.42 23.59 34.75
C GLU A 205 41.38 23.96 35.82
N ASP A 206 40.24 23.27 35.84
CA ASP A 206 39.17 23.49 36.82
C ASP A 206 39.59 23.10 38.24
N VAL A 207 40.42 22.05 38.37
CA VAL A 207 40.99 21.60 39.64
C VAL A 207 42.01 22.62 40.15
N GLU A 208 42.96 23.02 39.29
CA GLU A 208 43.99 24.00 39.63
C GLU A 208 43.38 25.34 40.06
N LEU A 209 42.40 25.85 39.31
CA LEU A 209 41.73 27.11 39.61
C LEU A 209 40.87 27.02 40.87
N ALA A 210 40.27 25.86 41.19
CA ALA A 210 39.52 25.69 42.43
C ALA A 210 40.45 25.75 43.65
N GLU A 211 41.63 25.13 43.59
CA GLU A 211 42.64 25.21 44.65
C GLU A 211 43.20 26.63 44.80
N GLU A 212 43.39 27.34 43.70
CA GLU A 212 43.82 28.74 43.71
C GLU A 212 42.75 29.65 44.31
N ALA A 213 41.48 29.48 43.94
CA ALA A 213 40.35 30.25 44.44
C ALA A 213 40.15 30.07 45.96
N GLU A 214 40.22 28.84 46.47
CA GLU A 214 40.15 28.57 47.91
C GLU A 214 41.25 29.30 48.67
N ARG A 215 42.49 29.26 48.15
CA ARG A 215 43.64 29.92 48.79
C ARG A 215 43.49 31.44 48.82
N LEU A 216 43.14 32.04 47.69
CA LEU A 216 42.96 33.49 47.54
C LEU A 216 41.74 33.98 48.33
N GLY A 217 40.64 33.24 48.33
CA GLY A 217 39.42 33.58 49.08
C GLY A 217 39.65 33.57 50.59
N HIS A 218 40.42 32.62 51.11
CA HIS A 218 40.83 32.64 52.53
C HIS A 218 41.73 33.84 52.85
N ALA A 219 42.69 34.17 51.98
CA ALA A 219 43.57 35.33 52.19
C ALA A 219 42.80 36.66 52.18
N GLU A 220 41.88 36.86 51.24
CA GLU A 220 41.04 38.06 51.15
C GLU A 220 40.12 38.20 52.37
N ALA A 221 39.48 37.10 52.81
CA ALA A 221 38.61 37.12 53.99
C ALA A 221 39.38 37.49 55.27
N LEU A 222 40.59 36.96 55.43
CA LEU A 222 41.47 37.29 56.57
C LEU A 222 41.95 38.75 56.52
N ALA A 223 42.35 39.24 55.34
CA ALA A 223 42.79 40.61 55.15
C ALA A 223 41.65 41.59 55.42
N SER A 224 40.46 41.35 54.86
CA SER A 224 39.26 42.16 55.08
C SER A 224 38.87 42.22 56.56
N ALA A 225 38.90 41.09 57.27
CA ALA A 225 38.63 41.05 58.71
C ALA A 225 39.65 41.86 59.52
N ALA A 226 40.94 41.73 59.19
CA ALA A 226 42.02 42.47 59.86
C ALA A 226 41.93 43.98 59.62
N THR A 227 41.71 44.41 58.36
CA THR A 227 41.52 45.82 58.00
C THR A 227 40.27 46.41 58.67
N ALA A 228 39.15 45.68 58.70
CA ALA A 228 37.92 46.13 59.35
C ALA A 228 38.11 46.28 60.88
N ALA A 229 38.80 45.33 61.52
CA ALA A 229 39.13 45.42 62.94
C ALA A 229 40.09 46.59 63.22
N HIS A 230 41.14 46.77 62.41
CA HIS A 230 42.06 47.91 62.51
C HIS A 230 41.32 49.24 62.40
N ALA A 231 40.46 49.38 61.38
CA ALA A 231 39.67 50.59 61.15
C ALA A 231 38.77 50.94 62.35
N ALA A 232 38.18 49.94 63.02
CA ALA A 232 37.37 50.16 64.21
C ALA A 232 38.21 50.63 65.43
N LEU A 233 39.48 50.21 65.52
CA LEU A 233 40.35 50.53 66.65
C LEU A 233 41.10 51.85 66.48
N ALA A 234 41.64 52.13 65.28
CA ALA A 234 42.55 53.23 65.01
C ALA A 234 42.05 54.21 63.92
N GLY A 235 40.82 54.02 63.44
CA GLY A 235 40.17 54.87 62.45
C GLY A 235 40.36 54.38 61.03
N ASN A 236 39.40 54.75 60.16
CA ASN A 236 39.45 54.47 58.75
C ASN A 236 39.88 55.74 57.98
N PRO A 237 40.98 55.72 57.22
CA PRO A 237 41.37 56.86 56.37
C PRO A 237 40.30 57.28 55.37
N GLU A 238 39.42 56.36 54.96
CA GLU A 238 38.32 56.60 54.02
C GLU A 238 37.05 57.16 54.70
N ASP A 239 36.96 57.10 56.03
CA ASP A 239 35.88 57.69 56.82
C ASP A 239 36.45 58.55 57.96
N PRO A 240 36.93 59.78 57.67
CA PRO A 240 37.59 60.63 58.66
C PRO A 240 36.65 61.18 59.74
N GLU A 241 35.34 61.09 59.54
CA GLU A 241 34.32 61.50 60.53
C GLU A 241 33.94 60.35 61.47
N GLY A 242 34.35 59.13 61.15
CA GLY A 242 34.18 57.94 61.99
C GLY A 242 34.91 58.08 63.32
N VAL A 243 34.22 57.74 64.42
CA VAL A 243 34.82 57.78 65.77
C VAL A 243 35.40 56.41 66.11
N ASP A 244 36.73 56.33 66.21
CA ASP A 244 37.45 55.11 66.55
C ASP A 244 37.58 54.87 68.06
N ALA A 245 37.87 53.63 68.45
CA ALA A 245 37.99 53.24 69.85
C ALA A 245 39.13 53.99 70.57
N THR A 246 40.26 54.22 69.90
CA THR A 246 41.41 54.95 70.47
C THR A 246 41.04 56.39 70.81
N THR A 247 40.29 57.07 69.95
CA THR A 247 39.77 58.43 70.15
C THR A 247 38.80 58.50 71.32
N LEU A 248 37.87 57.55 71.43
CA LEU A 248 36.93 57.47 72.57
C LEU A 248 37.65 57.24 73.90
N VAL A 249 38.60 56.30 73.93
CA VAL A 249 39.37 55.95 75.12
C VAL A 249 40.29 57.10 75.53
N ALA A 250 40.94 57.78 74.58
CA ALA A 250 41.73 58.98 74.85
C ALA A 250 40.87 60.14 75.37
N GLY A 251 39.64 60.28 74.87
CA GLY A 251 38.64 61.22 75.40
C GLY A 251 38.28 60.93 76.85
N ALA A 252 37.93 59.68 77.16
CA ALA A 252 37.61 59.23 78.51
C ALA A 252 38.81 59.40 79.48
N HIS A 253 40.02 59.04 79.04
CA HIS A 253 41.25 59.21 79.81
C HIS A 253 41.48 60.69 80.17
N ARG A 254 41.38 61.60 79.20
CA ARG A 254 41.56 63.05 79.43
C ARG A 254 40.54 63.61 80.43
N ALA A 255 39.29 63.15 80.36
CA ALA A 255 38.25 63.58 81.29
C ALA A 255 38.54 63.17 82.74
N LEU A 256 39.06 61.96 82.95
CA LEU A 256 39.45 61.50 84.29
C LEU A 256 40.78 62.11 84.76
N GLU A 257 41.76 62.26 83.88
CA GLU A 257 43.07 62.86 84.21
C GLU A 257 42.91 64.30 84.72
N ALA A 258 42.00 65.07 84.13
CA ALA A 258 41.70 66.45 84.55
C ALA A 258 41.24 66.57 86.01
N VAL A 259 40.71 65.50 86.60
CA VAL A 259 40.21 65.45 87.98
C VAL A 259 40.99 64.50 88.88
N ARG A 260 42.11 63.94 88.39
CA ARG A 260 42.91 62.90 89.07
C ARG A 260 43.36 63.29 90.48
N SER A 261 43.69 64.56 90.71
CA SER A 261 44.12 65.06 92.03
C SER A 261 42.98 65.21 93.05
N HIS A 262 41.71 65.08 92.62
CA HIS A 262 40.55 65.35 93.45
C HIS A 262 39.91 64.09 94.05
N ASP A 263 40.08 62.91 93.43
CA ASP A 263 39.49 61.65 93.89
C ASP A 263 40.42 60.45 93.59
N PRO A 264 40.90 59.70 94.61
CA PRO A 264 41.77 58.54 94.42
C PRO A 264 41.15 57.38 93.64
N ALA A 265 39.84 57.19 93.69
CA ALA A 265 39.16 56.14 92.93
C ALA A 265 39.11 56.50 91.44
N LEU A 266 38.89 57.77 91.09
CA LEU A 266 38.99 58.24 89.71
C LEU A 266 40.44 58.22 89.19
N ALA A 267 41.43 58.47 90.05
CA ALA A 267 42.84 58.33 89.67
C ALA A 267 43.20 56.89 89.28
N ALA A 268 42.75 55.89 90.06
CA ALA A 268 42.95 54.48 89.73
C ALA A 268 42.21 54.07 88.45
N LEU A 269 41.05 54.67 88.16
CA LEU A 269 40.34 54.46 86.89
C LEU A 269 41.05 55.13 85.70
N ALA A 270 41.63 56.31 85.87
CA ALA A 270 42.43 56.98 84.84
C ALA A 270 43.64 56.12 84.43
N GLU A 271 44.38 55.58 85.40
CA GLU A 271 45.51 54.67 85.14
C GLU A 271 45.07 53.44 84.33
N ARG A 272 43.97 52.79 84.72
CA ARG A 272 43.43 51.63 83.99
C ARG A 272 42.94 51.99 82.57
N ILE A 273 42.33 53.16 82.37
CA ILE A 273 41.92 53.60 81.03
C ILE A 273 43.15 53.92 80.17
N GLY A 274 44.21 54.47 80.76
CA GLY A 274 45.49 54.70 80.09
C GLY A 274 46.13 53.40 79.62
N GLU A 275 46.13 52.37 80.46
CA GLU A 275 46.58 51.01 80.10
C GLU A 275 45.75 50.41 78.97
N ILE A 276 44.42 50.57 78.98
CA ILE A 276 43.53 50.14 77.88
C ILE A 276 43.87 50.87 76.58
N GLY A 277 44.15 52.18 76.64
CA GLY A 277 44.53 52.97 75.47
C GLY A 277 45.82 52.47 74.81
N ILE A 278 46.82 52.11 75.62
CA ILE A 278 48.08 51.52 75.12
C ILE A 278 47.80 50.16 74.46
N LEU A 279 47.06 49.27 75.14
CA LEU A 279 46.74 47.95 74.62
C LEU A 279 45.94 48.00 73.31
N LEU A 280 45.02 48.96 73.17
CA LEU A 280 44.28 49.19 71.92
C LEU A 280 45.21 49.60 70.78
N GLY A 281 46.17 50.49 71.06
CA GLY A 281 47.19 50.92 70.09
C GLY A 281 48.09 49.77 69.63
N ASP A 282 48.51 48.92 70.56
CA ASP A 282 49.34 47.74 70.25
C ASP A 282 48.57 46.74 69.35
N VAL A 283 47.33 46.39 69.72
CA VAL A 283 46.49 45.48 68.91
C VAL A 283 46.18 46.06 67.54
N ALA A 284 45.95 47.37 67.44
CA ALA A 284 45.77 48.01 66.14
C ALA A 284 47.06 47.91 65.29
N GLY A 285 48.23 48.17 65.86
CA GLY A 285 49.51 48.02 65.17
C GLY A 285 49.75 46.58 64.69
N GLU A 286 49.44 45.59 65.52
CA GLU A 286 49.53 44.17 65.15
C GLU A 286 48.56 43.79 64.02
N LEU A 287 47.33 44.30 64.04
CA LEU A 287 46.34 44.06 62.97
C LEU A 287 46.74 44.71 61.64
N ALA A 288 47.34 45.90 61.68
CA ALA A 288 47.87 46.56 60.49
C ALA A 288 49.01 45.76 59.86
N GLY A 289 49.99 45.34 60.69
CA GLY A 289 51.09 44.49 60.22
C GLY A 289 50.61 43.14 59.67
N TYR A 290 49.63 42.51 60.34
CA TYR A 290 49.04 41.26 59.87
C TYR A 290 48.31 41.41 58.53
N ALA A 291 47.60 42.52 58.31
CA ALA A 291 46.92 42.78 57.04
C ALA A 291 47.92 43.06 55.90
N ASP A 292 49.01 43.78 56.17
CA ASP A 292 50.07 44.07 55.19
C ASP A 292 50.87 42.82 54.81
N ASP A 293 51.02 41.86 55.72
CA ASP A 293 51.74 40.59 55.49
C ASP A 293 50.90 39.56 54.72
N LEU A 294 49.58 39.76 54.59
CA LEU A 294 48.70 38.87 53.83
C LEU A 294 48.76 39.18 52.33
N ASP A 295 49.15 38.19 51.53
CA ASP A 295 49.15 38.25 50.07
C ASP A 295 47.73 38.06 49.52
N ALA A 296 46.88 39.08 49.70
CA ALA A 296 45.53 39.13 49.17
C ALA A 296 45.50 39.95 47.87
N ASP A 297 45.22 39.28 46.73
CA ASP A 297 45.01 39.92 45.43
C ASP A 297 43.54 39.73 44.97
N PRO A 298 42.65 40.70 45.28
CA PRO A 298 41.24 40.64 44.90
C PRO A 298 41.01 40.61 43.39
N LEU A 299 41.88 41.24 42.60
CA LEU A 299 41.77 41.24 41.14
C LEU A 299 42.08 39.87 40.57
N ARG A 300 43.09 39.17 41.14
CA ARG A 300 43.40 37.79 40.76
C ARG A 300 42.27 36.84 41.13
N LEU A 301 41.69 36.96 42.32
CA LEU A 301 40.56 36.12 42.73
C LEU A 301 39.36 36.31 41.79
N ALA A 302 39.00 37.54 41.45
CA ALA A 302 37.92 37.82 40.51
C ALA A 302 38.16 37.21 39.12
N ALA A 303 39.39 37.29 38.61
CA ALA A 303 39.76 36.67 37.32
C ALA A 303 39.69 35.13 37.37
N VAL A 304 40.11 34.52 38.48
CA VAL A 304 40.01 33.07 38.70
C VAL A 304 38.53 32.65 38.72
N GLU A 305 37.68 33.35 39.47
CA GLU A 305 36.24 33.06 39.53
C GLU A 305 35.54 33.23 38.18
N GLU A 306 35.88 34.26 37.40
CA GLU A 306 35.35 34.45 36.04
C GLU A 306 35.75 33.29 35.12
N ARG A 307 37.02 32.86 35.18
CA ARG A 307 37.50 31.70 34.41
C ARG A 307 36.79 30.41 34.82
N ARG A 308 36.63 30.16 36.13
CA ARG A 308 35.89 29.00 36.66
C ARG A 308 34.42 29.01 36.24
N ALA A 309 33.79 30.18 36.17
CA ALA A 309 32.41 30.31 35.69
C ALA A 309 32.29 29.93 34.20
N ALA A 310 33.25 30.34 33.36
CA ALA A 310 33.30 29.95 31.95
C ALA A 310 33.47 28.42 31.78
N LEU A 311 34.38 27.81 32.53
CA LEU A 311 34.58 26.35 32.54
C LEU A 311 33.32 25.60 33.03
N THR A 312 32.66 26.11 34.07
CA THR A 312 31.41 25.53 34.60
C THR A 312 30.25 25.61 33.60
N ALA A 313 30.20 26.66 32.78
CA ALA A 313 29.18 26.78 31.74
C ALA A 313 29.33 25.68 30.68
N LEU A 314 30.57 25.30 30.34
CA LEU A 314 30.84 24.18 29.43
C LEU A 314 30.48 22.83 30.03
N THR A 315 30.89 22.55 31.27
CA THR A 315 30.59 21.26 31.91
C THR A 315 29.07 21.03 32.05
N ARG A 316 28.30 22.07 32.37
CA ARG A 316 26.83 21.96 32.38
C ARG A 316 26.20 21.51 31.05
N LYS A 317 26.84 21.81 29.92
CA LYS A 317 26.32 21.52 28.58
C LYS A 317 26.89 20.23 27.97
N TYR A 318 28.18 19.95 28.17
CA TYR A 318 28.91 18.97 27.37
C TYR A 318 29.57 17.84 28.16
N GLY A 319 29.63 17.90 29.50
CA GLY A 319 30.29 16.83 30.27
C GLY A 319 30.39 17.09 31.77
N VAL A 320 30.49 16.03 32.58
CA VAL A 320 30.52 16.18 34.05
C VAL A 320 31.78 16.88 34.59
N ASP A 321 32.87 16.87 33.81
CA ASP A 321 34.16 17.51 34.08
C ASP A 321 34.83 17.97 32.78
N ILE A 322 35.93 18.71 32.87
CA ILE A 322 36.64 19.23 31.68
C ILE A 322 37.19 18.11 30.79
N ALA A 323 37.63 17.00 31.37
CA ALA A 323 38.06 15.83 30.60
C ALA A 323 36.92 15.28 29.71
N SER A 324 35.70 15.22 30.24
CA SER A 324 34.51 14.80 29.50
C SER A 324 34.14 15.79 28.40
N VAL A 325 34.27 17.10 28.65
CA VAL A 325 34.03 18.15 27.64
C VAL A 325 35.01 18.02 26.47
N LEU A 326 36.31 17.82 26.76
CA LEU A 326 37.34 17.63 25.73
C LEU A 326 37.13 16.33 24.94
N SER A 327 36.77 15.25 25.61
CA SER A 327 36.42 13.97 24.98
C SER A 327 35.18 14.10 24.07
N TRP A 328 34.16 14.85 24.52
CA TRP A 328 33.00 15.16 23.69
C TRP A 328 33.38 15.94 22.44
N ALA A 329 34.27 16.93 22.56
CA ALA A 329 34.74 17.72 21.42
C ALA A 329 35.53 16.86 20.40
N GLU A 330 36.40 15.97 20.86
CA GLU A 330 37.15 15.07 19.98
C GLU A 330 36.21 14.12 19.21
N GLN A 331 35.27 13.47 19.91
CA GLN A 331 34.27 12.61 19.31
C GLN A 331 33.36 13.38 18.34
N GLY A 332 32.95 14.59 18.72
CA GLY A 332 32.10 15.46 17.91
C GLY A 332 32.78 15.89 16.61
N ALA A 333 34.08 16.21 16.64
CA ALA A 333 34.84 16.58 15.46
C ALA A 333 35.01 15.40 14.48
N GLN A 334 35.29 14.20 15.01
CA GLN A 334 35.34 12.99 14.19
C GLN A 334 33.97 12.72 13.54
N ARG A 335 32.90 12.78 14.34
CA ARG A 335 31.54 12.57 13.87
C ARG A 335 31.14 13.57 12.78
N LEU A 336 31.48 14.85 12.95
CA LEU A 336 31.18 15.88 11.97
C LEU A 336 31.81 15.58 10.60
N THR A 337 33.02 15.03 10.59
CA THR A 337 33.72 14.63 9.35
C THR A 337 33.01 13.47 8.64
N GLU A 338 32.37 12.56 9.38
CA GLU A 338 31.58 11.46 8.80
C GLU A 338 30.24 11.92 8.19
N LEU A 339 29.69 13.04 8.69
CA LEU A 339 28.34 13.50 8.32
C LEU A 339 28.28 14.21 6.95
N ASP A 340 29.39 14.80 6.47
CA ASP A 340 29.44 15.64 5.25
C ASP A 340 29.50 14.85 3.91
N GLY A 341 29.05 13.58 3.85
CA GLY A 341 29.42 12.62 2.79
C GLY A 341 28.40 12.17 1.72
N ASP A 342 27.18 12.72 1.61
CA ASP A 342 26.10 12.09 0.79
C ASP A 342 25.38 12.98 -0.25
N ASP A 343 25.80 14.23 -0.46
CA ASP A 343 25.07 15.16 -1.34
C ASP A 343 25.11 14.74 -2.82
N GLU A 344 26.23 14.19 -3.31
CA GLU A 344 26.38 13.73 -4.70
C GLU A 344 25.36 12.62 -5.04
N ARG A 345 25.07 11.72 -4.09
CA ARG A 345 24.13 10.61 -4.30
C ARG A 345 22.69 11.09 -4.40
N ILE A 346 22.34 12.13 -3.64
CA ILE A 346 21.01 12.77 -3.70
C ILE A 346 20.80 13.40 -5.08
N ASP A 347 21.81 14.08 -5.61
CA ASP A 347 21.76 14.71 -6.93
C ASP A 347 21.61 13.66 -8.05
N GLU A 348 22.37 12.58 -8.00
CA GLU A 348 22.26 11.45 -8.94
C GLU A 348 20.85 10.84 -8.96
N LEU A 349 20.31 10.50 -7.78
CA LEU A 349 18.98 9.89 -7.65
C LEU A 349 17.86 10.86 -8.04
N THR A 350 18.05 12.16 -7.78
CA THR A 350 17.12 13.21 -8.20
C THR A 350 17.07 13.32 -9.72
N ALA A 351 18.24 13.35 -10.39
CA ALA A 351 18.33 13.36 -11.84
C ALA A 351 17.72 12.09 -12.47
N GLU A 352 17.99 10.91 -11.88
CA GLU A 352 17.42 9.64 -12.34
C GLU A 352 15.89 9.63 -12.20
N ARG A 353 15.35 10.08 -11.05
CA ARG A 353 13.91 10.19 -10.82
C ARG A 353 13.24 11.08 -11.87
N ASP A 354 13.83 12.22 -12.18
CA ASP A 354 13.25 13.19 -13.12
C ASP A 354 13.29 12.65 -14.57
N ALA A 355 14.37 11.97 -14.94
CA ALA A 355 14.46 11.26 -16.23
C ALA A 355 13.39 10.15 -16.35
N LEU A 356 13.22 9.34 -15.30
CA LEU A 356 12.20 8.28 -15.26
C LEU A 356 10.78 8.84 -15.30
N ARG A 357 10.51 9.99 -14.65
CA ARG A 357 9.21 10.67 -14.73
C ARG A 357 8.91 11.12 -16.16
N ALA A 358 9.89 11.68 -16.87
CA ALA A 358 9.74 12.07 -18.26
C ALA A 358 9.51 10.86 -19.19
N GLU A 359 10.27 9.77 -19.00
CA GLU A 359 10.08 8.52 -19.73
C GLU A 359 8.68 7.94 -19.49
N LEU A 360 8.24 7.90 -18.23
CA LEU A 360 6.94 7.39 -17.84
C LEU A 360 5.80 8.23 -18.44
N GLY A 361 5.95 9.55 -18.52
CA GLY A 361 5.01 10.45 -19.20
C GLY A 361 4.89 10.15 -20.71
N GLY A 362 6.03 9.94 -21.38
CA GLY A 362 6.04 9.54 -22.80
C GLY A 362 5.37 8.18 -23.05
N LEU A 363 5.64 7.18 -22.20
CA LEU A 363 5.02 5.86 -22.26
C LEU A 363 3.53 5.92 -21.91
N ALA A 364 3.14 6.75 -20.95
CA ALA A 364 1.74 6.99 -20.60
C ALA A 364 0.96 7.59 -21.77
N GLN A 365 1.54 8.55 -22.49
CA GLN A 365 0.93 9.12 -23.68
C GLN A 365 0.72 8.06 -24.76
N ALA A 366 1.74 7.25 -25.04
CA ALA A 366 1.64 6.16 -26.00
C ALA A 366 0.55 5.13 -25.61
N LEU A 367 0.41 4.84 -24.32
CA LEU A 367 -0.67 3.99 -23.79
C LEU A 367 -2.04 4.62 -24.02
N THR A 368 -2.21 5.91 -23.73
CA THR A 368 -3.50 6.57 -23.95
C THR A 368 -3.88 6.60 -25.42
N ASP A 369 -2.94 6.89 -26.32
CA ASP A 369 -3.21 6.92 -27.76
C ASP A 369 -3.64 5.55 -28.28
N ALA A 370 -2.91 4.49 -27.89
CA ALA A 370 -3.26 3.12 -28.23
C ALA A 370 -4.62 2.69 -27.66
N ARG A 371 -4.94 3.11 -26.43
CA ARG A 371 -6.25 2.86 -25.80
C ARG A 371 -7.37 3.62 -26.49
N ALA A 372 -7.16 4.88 -26.88
CA ALA A 372 -8.16 5.69 -27.57
C ALA A 372 -8.49 5.08 -28.94
N GLU A 373 -7.48 4.67 -29.71
CA GLU A 373 -7.69 3.98 -30.99
C GLU A 373 -8.41 2.64 -30.80
N ALA A 374 -7.98 1.83 -29.82
CA ALA A 374 -8.63 0.57 -29.51
C ALA A 374 -10.08 0.77 -29.06
N ALA A 375 -10.36 1.84 -28.31
CA ALA A 375 -11.69 2.17 -27.82
C ALA A 375 -12.65 2.48 -28.96
N GLU A 376 -12.20 3.24 -29.97
CA GLU A 376 -13.01 3.53 -31.16
C GLU A 376 -13.32 2.25 -31.95
N ARG A 377 -12.30 1.41 -32.21
CA ARG A 377 -12.47 0.15 -32.94
C ARG A 377 -13.40 -0.82 -32.19
N PHE A 378 -13.19 -0.96 -30.88
CA PHE A 378 -14.02 -1.81 -30.02
C PHE A 378 -15.47 -1.33 -29.98
N ALA A 379 -15.67 -0.02 -29.74
CA ALA A 379 -16.99 0.59 -29.69
C ALA A 379 -17.77 0.40 -31.00
N ALA A 380 -17.10 0.55 -32.15
CA ALA A 380 -17.69 0.31 -33.46
C ALA A 380 -18.09 -1.17 -33.65
N ALA A 381 -17.21 -2.10 -33.29
CA ALA A 381 -17.48 -3.54 -33.38
C ALA A 381 -18.66 -3.96 -32.50
N VAL A 382 -18.67 -3.54 -31.22
CA VAL A 382 -19.76 -3.85 -30.28
C VAL A 382 -21.08 -3.22 -30.75
N THR A 383 -21.03 -1.99 -31.26
CA THR A 383 -22.22 -1.33 -31.82
C THR A 383 -22.81 -2.09 -33.00
N ALA A 384 -21.96 -2.63 -33.89
CA ALA A 384 -22.42 -3.45 -35.01
C ALA A 384 -23.07 -4.77 -34.55
N GLU A 385 -22.49 -5.42 -33.53
CA GLU A 385 -23.06 -6.63 -32.94
C GLU A 385 -24.39 -6.34 -32.22
N LEU A 386 -24.51 -5.23 -31.49
CA LEU A 386 -25.75 -4.81 -30.85
C LEU A 386 -26.91 -4.64 -31.84
N ALA A 387 -26.63 -4.15 -33.05
CA ALA A 387 -27.65 -4.03 -34.08
C ALA A 387 -28.23 -5.38 -34.51
N SER A 388 -27.40 -6.42 -34.48
CA SER A 388 -27.81 -7.80 -34.74
C SER A 388 -28.64 -8.36 -33.57
N LEU A 389 -28.28 -8.03 -32.32
CA LEU A 389 -28.96 -8.45 -31.09
C LEU A 389 -30.24 -7.64 -30.78
N ALA A 390 -31.01 -7.27 -31.80
CA ALA A 390 -32.26 -6.52 -31.70
C ALA A 390 -32.13 -5.15 -30.98
N MET A 391 -30.95 -4.54 -31.00
CA MET A 391 -30.70 -3.18 -30.50
C MET A 391 -30.10 -2.28 -31.61
N PRO A 392 -30.79 -2.10 -32.77
CA PRO A 392 -30.26 -1.41 -33.95
C PRO A 392 -29.85 0.06 -33.70
N HIS A 393 -30.43 0.67 -32.67
CA HIS A 393 -30.19 2.06 -32.33
C HIS A 393 -29.30 2.26 -31.13
N ALA A 394 -28.87 1.18 -30.46
CA ALA A 394 -27.93 1.29 -29.35
C ALA A 394 -26.54 1.63 -29.88
N ARG A 395 -25.80 2.43 -29.11
CA ARG A 395 -24.42 2.81 -29.38
C ARG A 395 -23.59 2.63 -28.12
N VAL A 396 -22.40 2.09 -28.30
CA VAL A 396 -21.40 1.96 -27.24
C VAL A 396 -20.25 2.91 -27.55
N SER A 397 -19.67 3.50 -26.51
CA SER A 397 -18.47 4.34 -26.59
C SER A 397 -17.68 4.20 -25.30
N PHE A 398 -16.41 4.60 -25.31
CA PHE A 398 -15.64 4.73 -24.06
C PHE A 398 -15.42 6.19 -23.71
N GLU A 399 -15.32 6.44 -22.42
CA GLU A 399 -14.77 7.67 -21.86
C GLU A 399 -13.42 7.33 -21.23
N ILE A 400 -12.36 8.00 -21.66
CA ILE A 400 -11.03 7.87 -21.08
C ILE A 400 -10.75 9.14 -20.28
N ARG A 401 -10.63 9.00 -18.97
CA ARG A 401 -10.39 10.10 -18.03
C ARG A 401 -9.00 10.00 -17.43
N ARG A 402 -8.45 11.16 -17.07
CA ARG A 402 -7.20 11.30 -16.34
C ARG A 402 -7.45 12.21 -15.15
N THR A 403 -6.81 11.94 -14.03
CA THR A 403 -6.92 12.75 -12.81
C THR A 403 -5.73 13.69 -12.75
N ASP A 404 -5.96 15.00 -12.62
CA ASP A 404 -4.86 15.95 -12.43
C ASP A 404 -4.19 15.73 -11.07
N ASP A 405 -2.86 15.74 -11.05
CA ASP A 405 -2.03 15.59 -9.85
C ASP A 405 -0.75 16.41 -10.00
N PRO A 406 -0.51 17.42 -9.14
CA PRO A 406 0.73 18.21 -9.16
C PRO A 406 2.02 17.40 -9.01
N GLU A 407 1.97 16.25 -8.33
CA GLU A 407 3.11 15.34 -8.12
C GLU A 407 3.15 14.20 -9.16
N GLY A 408 2.31 14.30 -10.18
CA GLY A 408 2.12 13.32 -11.23
C GLY A 408 3.23 13.30 -12.29
N VAL A 409 2.91 12.74 -13.45
CA VAL A 409 3.76 12.80 -14.65
C VAL A 409 3.11 13.68 -15.71
N GLU A 410 3.92 14.32 -16.54
CA GLU A 410 3.41 15.12 -17.65
C GLU A 410 2.96 14.24 -18.81
N VAL A 411 1.71 14.41 -19.21
CA VAL A 411 1.06 13.74 -20.34
C VAL A 411 0.23 14.78 -21.09
N ASP A 412 0.54 15.01 -22.37
CA ASP A 412 -0.15 16.00 -23.23
C ASP A 412 -0.24 17.41 -22.59
N GLY A 413 0.87 17.86 -21.98
CA GLY A 413 0.95 19.18 -21.33
C GLY A 413 0.15 19.32 -20.03
N ARG A 414 -0.34 18.22 -19.46
CA ARG A 414 -1.02 18.18 -18.15
C ARG A 414 -0.28 17.25 -17.19
N THR A 415 -0.13 17.66 -15.94
CA THR A 415 0.42 16.81 -14.88
C THR A 415 -0.70 15.96 -14.29
N VAL A 416 -0.60 14.64 -14.47
CA VAL A 416 -1.67 13.69 -14.13
C VAL A 416 -1.19 12.58 -13.20
N ALA A 417 -2.09 12.09 -12.37
CA ALA A 417 -1.87 10.95 -11.50
C ALA A 417 -1.50 9.71 -12.34
N TYR A 418 -0.55 8.93 -11.82
CA TYR A 418 -0.06 7.72 -12.48
C TYR A 418 -0.08 6.54 -11.52
N GLY A 419 -0.40 5.37 -12.05
CA GLY A 419 -0.40 4.11 -11.31
C GLY A 419 0.36 3.02 -12.06
N PRO A 420 0.37 1.78 -11.56
CA PRO A 420 1.07 0.65 -12.19
C PRO A 420 0.50 0.25 -13.57
N SER A 421 -0.65 0.80 -13.98
CA SER A 421 -1.31 0.47 -15.26
C SER A 421 -1.48 1.69 -16.19
N GLY A 422 -0.72 2.76 -15.97
CA GLY A 422 -0.83 4.01 -16.71
C GLY A 422 -1.57 5.12 -15.95
N VAL A 423 -1.98 6.13 -16.71
CA VAL A 423 -2.68 7.34 -16.23
C VAL A 423 -4.18 7.35 -16.55
N ASP A 424 -4.64 6.36 -17.31
CA ASP A 424 -6.01 6.32 -17.85
C ASP A 424 -6.97 5.54 -16.94
N GLU A 425 -8.11 6.17 -16.70
CA GLU A 425 -9.33 5.54 -16.23
C GLU A 425 -10.28 5.36 -17.41
N VAL A 426 -10.58 4.11 -17.75
CA VAL A 426 -11.40 3.75 -18.92
C VAL A 426 -12.79 3.34 -18.45
N GLU A 427 -13.82 4.04 -18.95
CA GLU A 427 -15.22 3.79 -18.61
C GLU A 427 -16.07 3.48 -19.87
N LEU A 428 -16.78 2.36 -19.88
CA LEU A 428 -17.67 1.94 -20.97
C LEU A 428 -19.05 2.60 -20.82
N LEU A 429 -19.48 3.31 -21.87
CA LEU A 429 -20.75 4.02 -21.94
C LEU A 429 -21.72 3.35 -22.93
N LEU A 430 -23.00 3.37 -22.59
CA LEU A 430 -24.11 2.92 -23.45
C LEU A 430 -25.10 4.06 -23.67
N ALA A 431 -25.46 4.28 -24.93
CA ALA A 431 -26.64 5.03 -25.34
C ALA A 431 -27.66 4.04 -25.94
N PRO A 432 -28.77 3.69 -25.24
CA PRO A 432 -29.64 2.59 -25.65
C PRO A 432 -30.51 2.90 -26.88
N HIS A 433 -30.81 4.18 -27.14
CA HIS A 433 -31.64 4.62 -28.26
C HIS A 433 -31.21 6.01 -28.75
N PRO A 434 -31.67 6.47 -29.93
CA PRO A 434 -31.33 7.77 -30.46
C PRO A 434 -31.83 8.86 -29.52
N GLY A 435 -30.99 9.86 -29.23
CA GLY A 435 -31.31 10.97 -28.33
C GLY A 435 -31.12 10.68 -26.83
N ALA A 436 -30.80 9.45 -26.42
CA ALA A 436 -30.36 9.18 -25.05
C ALA A 436 -28.89 9.62 -24.86
N PRO A 437 -28.55 10.34 -23.78
CA PRO A 437 -27.15 10.63 -23.47
C PRO A 437 -26.40 9.32 -23.13
N PRO A 438 -25.16 9.12 -23.60
CA PRO A 438 -24.33 8.00 -23.17
C PRO A 438 -24.17 8.00 -21.65
N ARG A 439 -24.34 6.83 -21.02
CA ARG A 439 -24.19 6.65 -19.57
C ARG A 439 -23.36 5.42 -19.26
N PRO A 440 -22.66 5.38 -18.12
CA PRO A 440 -21.95 4.18 -17.69
C PRO A 440 -22.87 2.96 -17.71
N ILE A 441 -22.39 1.84 -18.24
CA ILE A 441 -23.17 0.61 -18.36
C ILE A 441 -23.77 0.15 -17.02
N ALA A 442 -23.08 0.44 -15.90
CA ALA A 442 -23.52 0.13 -14.55
C ALA A 442 -24.78 0.90 -14.10
N LYS A 443 -25.08 2.04 -14.74
CA LYS A 443 -26.20 2.93 -14.38
C LYS A 443 -27.23 3.08 -15.50
N GLY A 444 -26.91 2.65 -16.72
CA GLY A 444 -27.64 3.00 -17.94
C GLY A 444 -28.53 1.92 -18.55
N ALA A 445 -28.39 0.65 -18.16
CA ALA A 445 -29.05 -0.47 -18.84
C ALA A 445 -30.13 -1.17 -17.99
N SER A 446 -31.26 -1.51 -18.60
CA SER A 446 -32.18 -2.52 -18.07
C SER A 446 -31.48 -3.89 -18.02
N GLY A 447 -31.87 -4.79 -17.10
CA GLY A 447 -31.21 -6.09 -16.94
C GLY A 447 -31.05 -6.89 -18.25
N GLY A 448 -32.08 -6.91 -19.10
CA GLY A 448 -32.02 -7.57 -20.41
C GLY A 448 -31.22 -6.82 -21.48
N GLU A 449 -31.05 -5.50 -21.37
CA GLU A 449 -30.18 -4.72 -22.26
C GLU A 449 -28.71 -4.95 -21.91
N LEU A 450 -28.41 -5.01 -20.61
CA LEU A 450 -27.07 -5.31 -20.13
C LEU A 450 -26.61 -6.69 -20.62
N SER A 451 -27.44 -7.73 -20.48
CA SER A 451 -27.11 -9.07 -20.98
C SER A 451 -26.73 -9.08 -22.47
N ARG A 452 -27.43 -8.30 -23.30
CA ARG A 452 -27.15 -8.20 -24.74
C ARG A 452 -25.90 -7.39 -25.04
N VAL A 453 -25.63 -6.32 -24.29
CA VAL A 453 -24.37 -5.56 -24.39
C VAL A 453 -23.19 -6.42 -23.99
N MET A 454 -23.31 -7.18 -22.90
CA MET A 454 -22.27 -8.11 -22.46
C MET A 454 -22.02 -9.17 -23.54
N LEU A 455 -23.06 -9.80 -24.09
CA LEU A 455 -22.88 -10.75 -25.19
C LEU A 455 -22.20 -10.12 -26.42
N ALA A 456 -22.60 -8.90 -26.82
CA ALA A 456 -21.95 -8.21 -27.95
C ALA A 456 -20.45 -7.96 -27.67
N VAL A 457 -20.13 -7.57 -26.43
CA VAL A 457 -18.75 -7.42 -25.96
C VAL A 457 -17.99 -8.75 -26.05
N GLU A 458 -18.57 -9.86 -25.58
CA GLU A 458 -17.89 -11.17 -25.62
C GLU A 458 -17.69 -11.70 -27.03
N VAL A 459 -18.66 -11.50 -27.92
CA VAL A 459 -18.52 -11.89 -29.33
C VAL A 459 -17.39 -11.12 -30.01
N VAL A 460 -17.21 -9.84 -29.67
CA VAL A 460 -16.09 -9.04 -30.17
C VAL A 460 -14.77 -9.54 -29.61
N PHE A 461 -14.71 -9.86 -28.30
CA PHE A 461 -13.51 -10.43 -27.68
C PHE A 461 -13.08 -11.76 -28.28
N ALA A 462 -14.04 -12.66 -28.49
CA ALA A 462 -13.76 -13.98 -29.05
C ALA A 462 -13.18 -13.93 -30.48
N GLY A 463 -13.37 -12.82 -31.20
CA GLY A 463 -12.76 -12.59 -32.50
C GLY A 463 -11.31 -12.06 -32.44
N THR A 464 -10.88 -11.46 -31.33
CA THR A 464 -9.57 -10.81 -31.20
C THR A 464 -8.59 -11.53 -30.26
N ASP A 465 -9.10 -12.22 -29.24
CA ASP A 465 -8.30 -12.99 -28.28
C ASP A 465 -8.98 -14.34 -28.02
N PRO A 466 -8.81 -15.31 -28.94
CA PRO A 466 -9.55 -16.56 -28.90
C PRO A 466 -8.98 -17.53 -27.86
N VAL A 467 -9.81 -17.94 -26.91
CA VAL A 467 -9.55 -19.11 -26.05
C VAL A 467 -10.17 -20.36 -26.67
N PRO A 468 -9.66 -21.57 -26.35
CA PRO A 468 -10.17 -22.79 -26.96
C PRO A 468 -11.59 -23.15 -26.51
N THR A 469 -12.02 -22.72 -25.32
CA THR A 469 -13.36 -23.01 -24.79
C THR A 469 -14.03 -21.78 -24.19
N TYR A 470 -15.32 -21.60 -24.48
CA TYR A 470 -16.19 -20.56 -23.92
C TYR A 470 -17.35 -21.19 -23.15
N LEU A 471 -17.58 -20.75 -21.91
CA LEU A 471 -18.70 -21.15 -21.08
C LEU A 471 -19.63 -19.96 -20.86
N PHE A 472 -20.86 -20.02 -21.35
CA PHE A 472 -21.88 -19.00 -21.17
C PHE A 472 -22.96 -19.48 -20.20
N ASP A 473 -23.12 -18.79 -19.07
CA ASP A 473 -24.19 -19.01 -18.11
C ASP A 473 -25.23 -17.89 -18.21
N GLU A 474 -26.50 -18.26 -18.34
CA GLU A 474 -27.64 -17.33 -18.43
C GLU A 474 -27.53 -16.25 -19.53
N VAL A 475 -26.90 -16.56 -20.67
CA VAL A 475 -26.80 -15.64 -21.83
C VAL A 475 -28.17 -15.18 -22.36
N ASP A 476 -29.21 -15.94 -22.03
CA ASP A 476 -30.59 -15.72 -22.43
C ASP A 476 -31.44 -14.99 -21.37
N ALA A 477 -30.86 -14.55 -20.26
CA ALA A 477 -31.57 -13.82 -19.22
C ALA A 477 -32.15 -12.50 -19.74
N GLY A 478 -33.48 -12.40 -19.74
CA GLY A 478 -34.21 -11.20 -20.19
C GLY A 478 -34.27 -11.04 -21.71
N VAL A 479 -34.04 -12.11 -22.47
CA VAL A 479 -34.10 -12.12 -23.94
C VAL A 479 -35.19 -13.09 -24.43
N GLY A 480 -35.89 -12.74 -25.51
CA GLY A 480 -36.92 -13.61 -26.10
C GLY A 480 -37.17 -13.32 -27.58
N GLY A 481 -37.89 -14.23 -28.24
CA GLY A 481 -38.29 -14.07 -29.65
C GLY A 481 -37.11 -13.98 -30.62
N LYS A 482 -37.13 -13.00 -31.52
CA LYS A 482 -36.14 -12.86 -32.60
C LYS A 482 -34.70 -12.68 -32.08
N ALA A 483 -34.53 -12.03 -30.92
CA ALA A 483 -33.21 -11.85 -30.32
C ALA A 483 -32.59 -13.19 -29.88
N ALA A 484 -33.40 -14.12 -29.35
CA ALA A 484 -32.93 -15.43 -28.92
C ALA A 484 -32.40 -16.29 -30.08
N VAL A 485 -33.04 -16.19 -31.25
CA VAL A 485 -32.58 -16.87 -32.48
C VAL A 485 -31.23 -16.32 -32.93
N GLU A 486 -31.03 -15.00 -32.87
CA GLU A 486 -29.74 -14.40 -33.22
C GLU A 486 -28.63 -14.80 -32.24
N ILE A 487 -28.94 -14.89 -30.94
CA ILE A 487 -27.99 -15.41 -29.93
C ILE A 487 -27.55 -16.82 -30.30
N GLY A 488 -28.49 -17.73 -30.58
CA GLY A 488 -28.18 -19.09 -31.01
C GLY A 488 -27.28 -19.13 -32.25
N ARG A 489 -27.58 -18.30 -33.26
CA ARG A 489 -26.77 -18.18 -34.48
C ARG A 489 -25.35 -17.70 -34.22
N ARG A 490 -25.16 -16.73 -33.32
CA ARG A 490 -23.82 -16.20 -32.97
C ARG A 490 -22.98 -17.22 -32.21
N LEU A 491 -23.60 -17.91 -31.24
CA LEU A 491 -22.95 -18.98 -30.49
C LEU A 491 -22.55 -20.14 -31.42
N ALA A 492 -23.40 -20.52 -32.37
CA ALA A 492 -23.05 -21.52 -33.39
C ALA A 492 -21.91 -21.05 -34.31
N ARG A 493 -21.86 -19.77 -34.68
CA ARG A 493 -20.75 -19.21 -35.45
C ARG A 493 -19.43 -19.25 -34.67
N LEU A 494 -19.45 -18.86 -33.40
CA LEU A 494 -18.29 -18.96 -32.51
C LEU A 494 -17.84 -20.41 -32.34
N ALA A 495 -18.79 -21.34 -32.27
CA ALA A 495 -18.55 -22.76 -32.14
C ALA A 495 -17.81 -23.40 -33.33
N ARG A 496 -17.67 -22.69 -34.45
CA ARG A 496 -16.85 -23.14 -35.60
C ARG A 496 -15.35 -23.03 -35.34
N SER A 497 -14.93 -22.15 -34.44
CA SER A 497 -13.51 -21.88 -34.13
C SER A 497 -13.12 -22.18 -32.69
N ALA A 498 -14.09 -22.36 -31.79
CA ALA A 498 -13.86 -22.67 -30.39
C ALA A 498 -14.96 -23.61 -29.85
N GLN A 499 -14.72 -24.27 -28.73
CA GLN A 499 -15.76 -25.00 -28.03
C GLN A 499 -16.68 -24.03 -27.29
N VAL A 500 -17.99 -24.19 -27.40
CA VAL A 500 -18.98 -23.33 -26.74
C VAL A 500 -19.90 -24.17 -25.87
N VAL A 501 -20.01 -23.86 -24.58
CA VAL A 501 -20.94 -24.49 -23.64
C VAL A 501 -21.90 -23.44 -23.13
N VAL A 502 -23.20 -23.60 -23.36
CA VAL A 502 -24.20 -22.62 -22.91
C VAL A 502 -25.23 -23.29 -22.03
N VAL A 503 -25.52 -22.69 -20.87
CA VAL A 503 -26.70 -23.02 -20.07
C VAL A 503 -27.85 -22.14 -20.52
N THR A 504 -28.94 -22.76 -20.97
CA THR A 504 -30.07 -22.03 -21.56
C THR A 504 -31.41 -22.63 -21.17
N HIS A 505 -32.42 -21.79 -21.10
CA HIS A 505 -33.83 -22.17 -20.99
C HIS A 505 -34.60 -21.87 -22.29
N LEU A 506 -33.97 -21.22 -23.27
CA LEU A 506 -34.59 -20.86 -24.53
C LEU A 506 -34.40 -21.96 -25.60
N PRO A 507 -35.50 -22.54 -26.13
CA PRO A 507 -35.41 -23.54 -27.19
C PRO A 507 -34.79 -22.98 -28.47
N GLN A 508 -34.93 -21.67 -28.71
CA GLN A 508 -34.34 -20.98 -29.86
C GLN A 508 -32.81 -20.98 -29.82
N VAL A 509 -32.19 -21.03 -28.63
CA VAL A 509 -30.73 -21.13 -28.48
C VAL A 509 -30.30 -22.59 -28.53
N ALA A 510 -30.99 -23.48 -27.80
CA ALA A 510 -30.68 -24.91 -27.76
C ALA A 510 -30.80 -25.60 -29.14
N ALA A 511 -31.66 -25.11 -30.03
CA ALA A 511 -31.80 -25.63 -31.39
C ALA A 511 -30.51 -25.50 -32.23
N PHE A 512 -29.66 -24.50 -31.96
CA PHE A 512 -28.40 -24.28 -32.67
C PHE A 512 -27.22 -25.13 -32.16
N ALA A 513 -27.38 -25.81 -31.03
CA ALA A 513 -26.30 -26.61 -30.48
C ALA A 513 -26.02 -27.87 -31.31
N ASP A 514 -24.76 -28.24 -31.45
CA ASP A 514 -24.36 -29.54 -32.01
C ASP A 514 -24.80 -30.67 -31.07
N ARG A 515 -24.67 -30.43 -29.77
CA ARG A 515 -25.07 -31.36 -28.71
C ARG A 515 -25.97 -30.69 -27.69
N GLN A 516 -27.05 -31.36 -27.32
CA GLN A 516 -27.94 -30.91 -26.25
C GLN A 516 -27.88 -31.88 -25.07
N LEU A 517 -27.65 -31.36 -23.87
CA LEU A 517 -27.63 -32.09 -22.62
C LEU A 517 -28.86 -31.73 -21.79
N LEU A 518 -29.62 -32.73 -21.37
CA LEU A 518 -30.76 -32.57 -20.47
C LEU A 518 -30.34 -32.88 -19.04
N VAL A 519 -30.59 -31.92 -18.14
CA VAL A 519 -30.50 -32.15 -16.69
C VAL A 519 -31.89 -32.50 -16.16
N GLU A 520 -32.11 -33.78 -15.86
CA GLU A 520 -33.40 -34.31 -15.41
C GLU A 520 -33.39 -34.68 -13.92
N LYS A 521 -34.53 -34.49 -13.24
CA LYS A 521 -34.76 -35.01 -11.90
C LYS A 521 -35.31 -36.42 -11.99
N THR A 522 -34.57 -37.39 -11.46
CA THR A 522 -35.07 -38.73 -11.18
C THR A 522 -35.45 -38.81 -9.69
N ASN A 523 -36.69 -39.21 -9.41
CA ASN A 523 -37.21 -39.32 -8.05
C ASN A 523 -37.42 -40.80 -7.71
N ASP A 524 -36.58 -41.35 -6.84
CA ASP A 524 -36.63 -42.76 -6.40
C ASP A 524 -37.42 -42.94 -5.08
N GLY A 525 -38.23 -41.95 -4.71
CA GLY A 525 -39.15 -42.01 -3.57
C GLY A 525 -38.55 -41.68 -2.21
N SER A 526 -37.23 -41.46 -2.11
CA SER A 526 -36.59 -41.04 -0.85
C SER A 526 -35.57 -39.90 -1.01
N VAL A 527 -34.94 -39.76 -2.18
CA VAL A 527 -33.99 -38.66 -2.48
C VAL A 527 -34.13 -38.22 -3.93
N THR A 528 -34.24 -36.91 -4.18
CA THR A 528 -34.18 -36.38 -5.56
C THR A 528 -32.76 -36.50 -6.11
N ARG A 529 -32.58 -37.22 -7.22
CA ARG A 529 -31.31 -37.30 -7.96
C ARG A 529 -31.42 -36.48 -9.23
N SER A 530 -30.35 -35.78 -9.60
CA SER A 530 -30.25 -35.12 -10.91
C SER A 530 -29.25 -35.90 -11.78
N GLY A 531 -29.70 -36.35 -12.94
CA GLY A 531 -28.87 -36.98 -13.97
C GLY A 531 -28.62 -36.04 -15.15
N VAL A 532 -27.61 -36.34 -15.96
CA VAL A 532 -27.33 -35.62 -17.21
C VAL A 532 -27.41 -36.61 -18.37
N LYS A 533 -28.28 -36.34 -19.36
CA LYS A 533 -28.49 -37.19 -20.54
C LYS A 533 -28.18 -36.42 -21.81
N ILE A 534 -27.50 -37.04 -22.77
CA ILE A 534 -27.34 -36.50 -24.13
C ILE A 534 -28.65 -36.73 -24.90
N LEU A 535 -29.18 -35.68 -25.53
CA LEU A 535 -30.38 -35.75 -26.35
C LEU A 535 -30.04 -35.85 -27.83
N GLU A 536 -30.58 -36.88 -28.48
CA GLU A 536 -30.42 -37.13 -29.92
C GLU A 536 -31.77 -37.42 -30.57
N GLY A 537 -31.88 -37.12 -31.87
CA GLY A 537 -33.07 -37.41 -32.68
C GLY A 537 -34.38 -36.95 -32.03
N GLU A 538 -35.28 -37.89 -31.82
CA GLU A 538 -36.62 -37.68 -31.26
C GLU A 538 -36.61 -37.13 -29.83
N ASP A 539 -35.67 -37.54 -28.99
CA ASP A 539 -35.57 -37.07 -27.61
C ASP A 539 -35.23 -35.57 -27.57
N ARG A 540 -34.44 -35.10 -28.55
CA ARG A 540 -34.12 -33.68 -28.70
C ARG A 540 -35.33 -32.87 -29.14
N VAL A 541 -36.10 -33.37 -30.10
CA VAL A 541 -37.36 -32.71 -30.55
C VAL A 541 -38.35 -32.62 -29.40
N ARG A 542 -38.50 -33.69 -28.61
CA ARG A 542 -39.38 -33.73 -27.43
C ARG A 542 -39.00 -32.68 -26.39
N GLU A 543 -37.71 -32.56 -26.07
CA GLU A 543 -37.25 -31.55 -25.12
C GLU A 543 -37.48 -30.12 -25.63
N LEU A 544 -37.19 -29.84 -26.90
CA LEU A 544 -37.45 -28.50 -27.47
C LEU A 544 -38.95 -28.18 -27.49
N SER A 545 -39.81 -29.16 -27.80
CA SER A 545 -41.27 -29.05 -27.70
C SER A 545 -41.72 -28.73 -26.28
N ARG A 546 -41.16 -29.43 -25.28
CA ARG A 546 -41.40 -29.17 -23.86
C ARG A 546 -40.94 -27.77 -23.45
N MET A 547 -39.78 -27.32 -23.91
CA MET A 547 -39.26 -25.97 -23.64
C MET A 547 -40.14 -24.87 -24.27
N LEU A 548 -40.79 -25.15 -25.41
CA LEU A 548 -41.68 -24.21 -26.10
C LEU A 548 -43.06 -24.10 -25.45
N ALA A 549 -43.69 -25.24 -25.13
CA ALA A 549 -45.10 -25.30 -24.72
C ALA A 549 -45.33 -25.77 -23.28
N GLY A 550 -44.29 -26.16 -22.55
CA GLY A 550 -44.40 -26.73 -21.21
C GLY A 550 -45.00 -28.14 -21.18
N GLN A 551 -45.24 -28.76 -22.34
CA GLN A 551 -45.84 -30.09 -22.50
C GLN A 551 -45.03 -30.91 -23.50
N GLU A 552 -44.73 -32.15 -23.16
CA GLU A 552 -43.89 -33.03 -23.98
C GLU A 552 -44.61 -33.54 -25.25
N ASP A 553 -45.94 -33.68 -25.19
CA ASP A 553 -46.76 -34.35 -26.21
C ASP A 553 -47.57 -33.39 -27.11
N SER A 554 -47.23 -32.10 -27.14
CA SER A 554 -47.94 -31.14 -28.00
C SER A 554 -47.49 -31.27 -29.46
N GLU A 555 -48.41 -31.70 -30.34
CA GLU A 555 -48.14 -31.84 -31.79
C GLU A 555 -47.74 -30.51 -32.46
N THR A 556 -48.35 -29.39 -32.04
CA THR A 556 -48.04 -28.07 -32.58
C THR A 556 -46.68 -27.55 -32.12
N ALA A 557 -46.31 -27.78 -30.86
CA ALA A 557 -45.00 -27.41 -30.33
C ALA A 557 -43.89 -28.28 -30.94
N ARG A 558 -44.19 -29.56 -31.21
CA ARG A 558 -43.30 -30.46 -31.93
C ARG A 558 -43.00 -29.96 -33.34
N ALA A 559 -44.01 -29.58 -34.11
CA ALA A 559 -43.82 -29.01 -35.45
C ALA A 559 -42.93 -27.75 -35.41
N HIS A 560 -43.15 -26.87 -34.42
CA HIS A 560 -42.32 -25.67 -34.26
C HIS A 560 -40.87 -25.99 -33.83
N ALA A 561 -40.66 -27.01 -33.00
CA ALA A 561 -39.32 -27.49 -32.65
C ALA A 561 -38.57 -28.05 -33.86
N GLU A 562 -39.25 -28.79 -34.73
CA GLU A 562 -38.70 -29.31 -35.99
C GLU A 562 -38.32 -28.17 -36.95
N GLU A 563 -39.16 -27.13 -37.07
CA GLU A 563 -38.84 -25.92 -37.84
C GLU A 563 -37.60 -25.19 -37.29
N LEU A 564 -37.50 -25.02 -35.97
CA LEU A 564 -36.33 -24.38 -35.33
C LEU A 564 -35.04 -25.16 -35.60
N LEU A 565 -35.09 -26.50 -35.48
CA LEU A 565 -33.94 -27.36 -35.80
C LEU A 565 -33.57 -27.29 -37.28
N ALA A 566 -34.55 -27.25 -38.19
CA ALA A 566 -34.31 -27.12 -39.62
C ALA A 566 -33.67 -25.76 -39.96
N ALA A 567 -34.17 -24.67 -39.39
CA ALA A 567 -33.61 -23.34 -39.56
C ALA A 567 -32.19 -23.25 -39.02
N ALA A 568 -31.94 -23.81 -37.82
CA ALA A 568 -30.61 -23.84 -37.22
C ALA A 568 -29.60 -24.61 -38.08
N ARG A 569 -30.02 -25.73 -38.69
CA ARG A 569 -29.17 -26.53 -39.61
C ARG A 569 -28.91 -25.85 -40.95
N ALA A 570 -29.83 -25.02 -41.44
CA ALA A 570 -29.66 -24.29 -42.70
C ALA A 570 -28.65 -23.13 -42.57
N ASP A 571 -28.51 -22.58 -41.37
CA ASP A 571 -27.56 -21.52 -41.04
C ASP A 571 -26.18 -22.04 -40.58
N ALA A 572 -26.09 -23.32 -40.22
CA ALA A 572 -24.88 -24.03 -39.82
C ALA A 572 -23.94 -24.28 -41.01
#